data_AF-A0A3L7ZZR0-F1
#
_entry.id   AF-A0A3L7ZZR0-F1
#
_cell.length_a   1.000
_cell.length_b   1.000
_cell.length_c   1.000
_cell.angle_alpha   90.00
_cell.angle_beta   90.00
_cell.angle_gamma   90.00
#
_symmetry.space_group_name_H-M   'P 1'
#
loop_
_entity.id
_entity.type
_entity.pdbx_description
1 polymer ?
#
loop_
_entity_poly.entity_id
_entity_poly.type
_entity_poly.pdbx_seq_one_letter_code
_entity_poly.pdbx_strand_id
1 'polypeptide(L)' 'MEFTIEKIPVWAVCYLINGTTDNLSDEDKAIIDKWWEQNNVVTVSPATDEEGSSHPYFSHFPAFGLGSDVIDCNVMMMK' A
#
# COMPACT_ATOMS: atom_id res chain seq x y z
N MET A 1 3.46 -18.30 3.06
CA MET A 1 3.83 -16.90 2.79
C MET A 1 3.89 -16.74 1.29
N GLU A 2 3.12 -15.79 0.77
CA GLU A 2 3.10 -15.46 -0.66
C GLU A 2 3.47 -13.99 -0.86
N PHE A 3 4.05 -13.68 -2.02
CA PHE A 3 4.34 -12.31 -2.42
C PHE A 3 3.46 -11.96 -3.62
N THR A 4 2.77 -10.82 -3.54
CA THR A 4 2.00 -10.25 -4.65
C THR A 4 2.47 -8.82 -4.92
N ILE A 5 2.13 -8.31 -6.12
CA ILE A 5 2.30 -6.91 -6.45
C ILE A 5 0.94 -6.24 -6.34
N GLU A 6 0.83 -5.29 -5.40
CA GLU A 6 -0.41 -4.55 -5.15
C GLU A 6 -0.23 -3.06 -5.47
N LYS A 7 -1.32 -2.45 -5.93
CA LYS A 7 -1.41 -1.02 -6.26
C LYS A 7 -1.74 -0.23 -5.01
N ILE A 8 -0.73 0.21 -4.28
CA ILE A 8 -0.90 0.87 -2.99
C ILE A 8 -1.07 2.38 -3.21
N PRO A 9 -2.16 3.00 -2.70
CA PRO A 9 -2.34 4.44 -2.78
C PRO A 9 -1.18 5.22 -2.17
N VAL A 10 -0.65 6.22 -2.89
CA VAL A 10 0.51 7.02 -2.48
C VAL A 10 0.31 7.65 -1.09
N TRP A 11 -0.90 8.11 -0.79
CA TRP A 11 -1.24 8.72 0.49
C TRP A 11 -1.11 7.74 1.68
N ALA A 12 -1.21 6.43 1.44
CA ALA A 12 -1.13 5.39 2.48
C ALA A 12 0.29 4.79 2.64
N VAL A 13 1.18 4.98 1.67
CA VAL A 13 2.51 4.32 1.61
C VAL A 13 3.34 4.60 2.87
N CYS A 14 3.39 5.85 3.33
CA CYS A 14 4.19 6.22 4.51
C CYS A 14 3.69 5.55 5.79
N TYR A 15 2.37 5.34 5.93
CA TYR A 15 1.82 4.66 7.08
C TYR A 15 2.14 3.17 7.05
N LEU A 16 1.97 2.52 5.89
CA LEU A 16 2.25 1.09 5.72
C LEU A 16 3.73 0.72 5.92
N ILE A 17 4.66 1.58 5.48
CA ILE A 17 6.10 1.30 5.52
C ILE A 17 6.76 1.83 6.79
N ASN A 18 6.42 3.05 7.21
CA ASN A 18 7.12 3.77 8.28
C ASN A 18 6.25 3.98 9.53
N GLY A 19 4.98 3.58 9.53
CA GLY A 19 4.06 3.82 10.63
C GLY A 19 3.71 5.30 10.85
N THR A 20 3.97 6.17 9.87
CA THR A 20 3.75 7.63 10.00
C THR A 20 2.27 7.97 9.92
N THR A 21 1.75 8.73 10.89
CA THR A 21 0.32 9.06 11.01
C THR A 21 -0.02 10.54 10.76
N ASP A 22 0.96 11.42 10.66
CA ASP A 22 0.79 12.89 10.73
C ASP A 22 -0.15 13.51 9.67
N ASN A 23 -0.51 12.78 8.61
CA ASN A 23 -1.38 13.27 7.53
C ASN A 23 -2.53 12.33 7.20
N LEU A 24 -2.91 11.43 8.12
CA LEU A 24 -4.03 10.51 7.92
C LEU A 24 -5.13 10.75 8.94
N SER A 25 -6.36 10.84 8.44
CA SER A 25 -7.56 10.83 9.29
C SER A 25 -7.75 9.44 9.91
N ASP A 26 -8.51 9.34 10.99
CA ASP A 26 -8.78 8.02 11.59
C ASP A 26 -9.61 7.11 10.66
N GLU A 27 -10.43 7.70 9.78
CA GLU A 27 -11.13 6.97 8.72
C GLU A 27 -10.14 6.36 7.70
N ASP A 28 -9.12 7.13 7.29
CA ASP A 28 -8.10 6.66 6.35
C ASP A 28 -7.28 5.51 6.95
N LYS A 29 -6.87 5.65 8.23
CA LYS A 29 -6.17 4.58 8.96
C LYS A 29 -7.03 3.32 9.05
N ALA A 30 -8.31 3.45 9.39
CA ALA A 30 -9.22 2.30 9.48
C ALA A 30 -9.39 1.57 8.13
N ILE A 31 -9.37 2.29 7.01
CA ILE A 31 -9.39 1.68 5.67
C ILE A 31 -8.11 0.86 5.45
N ILE A 32 -6.95 1.42 5.78
CA ILE A 32 -5.66 0.76 5.62
C ILE A 32 -5.55 -0.48 6.53
N ASP A 33 -5.84 -0.32 7.81
CA ASP A 33 -5.76 -1.38 8.82
C ASP A 33 -6.68 -2.54 8.45
N LYS A 34 -7.92 -2.25 8.05
CA LYS A 34 -8.87 -3.27 7.58
C LYS A 34 -8.32 -4.06 6.39
N TRP A 35 -7.74 -3.39 5.40
CA TRP A 35 -7.14 -4.07 4.26
C TRP A 35 -5.96 -4.96 4.69
N TRP A 36 -5.10 -4.45 5.57
CA TRP A 36 -3.96 -5.21 6.11
C TRP A 36 -4.41 -6.49 6.81
N GLU A 37 -5.39 -6.39 7.69
CA GLU A 37 -5.93 -7.52 8.45
C GLU A 37 -6.66 -8.53 7.56
N GLN A 38 -7.53 -8.06 6.65
CA GLN A 38 -8.31 -8.94 5.77
C GLN A 38 -7.45 -9.78 4.82
N ASN A 39 -6.31 -9.23 4.40
CA ASN A 39 -5.38 -9.91 3.48
C ASN A 39 -4.24 -10.61 4.22
N ASN A 40 -4.23 -10.62 5.57
CA ASN A 40 -3.17 -11.20 6.40
C ASN A 40 -1.78 -10.68 5.98
N VAL A 41 -1.68 -9.38 5.74
CA VAL A 41 -0.43 -8.75 5.30
C VAL A 41 0.60 -8.80 6.41
N VAL A 42 1.85 -9.03 6.03
CA VAL A 42 3.01 -9.12 6.92
C VAL A 42 3.95 -7.95 6.71
N THR A 43 4.20 -7.60 5.45
CA THR A 43 5.08 -6.50 5.08
C THR A 43 4.69 -5.93 3.72
N VAL A 44 4.95 -4.65 3.54
CA VAL A 44 4.81 -3.91 2.29
C VAL A 44 6.13 -3.22 1.99
N SER A 45 6.59 -3.28 0.75
CA SER A 45 7.78 -2.54 0.29
C SER A 45 7.58 -2.06 -1.15
N PRO A 46 8.11 -0.89 -1.54
CA PRO A 46 7.97 -0.41 -2.90
C PRO A 46 8.58 -1.39 -3.90
N ALA A 47 7.90 -1.65 -5.00
CA ALA A 47 8.49 -2.34 -6.14
C ALA A 47 9.26 -1.29 -6.96
N THR A 48 10.58 -1.44 -6.99
CA THR A 48 11.47 -0.51 -7.69
C THR A 48 11.87 -1.06 -9.05
N ASP A 49 12.07 -0.17 -10.02
CA ASP A 49 12.66 -0.49 -11.31
C ASP A 49 14.19 -0.74 -11.22
N GLU A 50 14.84 -0.90 -12.37
CA GLU A 50 16.29 -1.11 -12.47
C GLU A 50 17.11 0.08 -11.94
N GLU A 51 16.53 1.27 -11.85
CA GLU A 51 17.15 2.48 -11.31
C GLU A 51 16.88 2.64 -9.80
N GLY A 52 16.15 1.70 -9.19
CA GLY A 52 15.80 1.73 -7.77
C GLY A 52 14.67 2.70 -7.44
N SER A 53 13.89 3.14 -8.43
CA SER A 53 12.82 4.11 -8.28
C SER A 53 11.44 3.46 -8.40
N SER A 54 10.45 4.03 -7.69
CA SER A 54 9.03 3.70 -7.86
C SER A 54 8.29 4.95 -8.32
N HIS A 55 7.57 4.86 -9.43
CA HIS A 55 6.90 6.00 -10.03
C HIS A 55 5.38 5.92 -9.83
N PRO A 56 4.74 6.98 -9.31
CA PRO A 56 3.30 6.97 -9.09
C PRO A 56 2.55 7.05 -10.42
N TYR A 57 1.40 6.38 -10.48
CA TYR A 57 0.46 6.44 -11.60
C TYR A 57 -0.99 6.35 -11.11
N PHE A 58 -1.93 6.91 -11.85
CA PHE A 58 -3.34 6.87 -11.46
C PHE A 58 -3.96 5.49 -11.71
N SER A 59 -4.68 4.95 -10.72
CA SER A 59 -5.45 3.72 -10.83
C SER A 59 -6.90 3.93 -10.40
N HIS A 60 -7.84 3.44 -11.19
CA HIS A 60 -9.26 3.40 -10.81
C HIS A 60 -9.56 2.32 -9.76
N PHE A 61 -8.66 1.34 -9.62
CA PHE A 61 -8.82 0.17 -8.75
C PHE A 61 -7.53 -0.04 -7.95
N PRO A 62 -7.27 0.81 -6.93
CA PRO A 62 -6.21 0.55 -5.95
C PRO A 62 -6.56 -0.67 -5.09
N ALA A 63 -5.59 -1.15 -4.31
CA ALA A 63 -5.77 -2.26 -3.36
C ALA A 63 -6.88 -1.99 -2.32
N PHE A 64 -7.09 -0.72 -1.97
CA PHE A 64 -8.14 -0.25 -1.08
C PHE A 64 -8.46 1.24 -1.34
N GLY A 65 -9.60 1.70 -0.82
CA GLY A 65 -10.04 3.07 -0.97
C GLY A 65 -10.61 3.39 -2.36
N LEU A 66 -10.55 4.67 -2.74
CA LEU A 66 -11.05 5.19 -4.01
C LEU A 66 -9.90 5.40 -5.02
N GLY A 67 -10.26 5.53 -6.31
CA GLY A 67 -9.30 5.77 -7.38
C GLY A 67 -8.37 6.96 -7.09
N SER A 68 -7.07 6.71 -7.15
CA SER A 68 -6.02 7.63 -6.74
C SER A 68 -4.68 7.28 -7.40
N ASP A 69 -3.68 8.12 -7.17
CA ASP A 69 -2.30 7.79 -7.54
C ASP A 69 -1.79 6.66 -6.63
N VAL A 70 -1.20 5.65 -7.26
CA VAL A 70 -0.66 4.45 -6.62
C VAL A 70 0.80 4.26 -7.00
N ILE A 71 1.52 3.50 -6.18
CA ILE A 71 2.76 2.83 -6.60
C ILE A 71 2.57 1.32 -6.49
N ASP A 72 3.31 0.57 -7.29
CA ASP A 72 3.37 -0.87 -7.14
C ASP A 72 4.22 -1.20 -5.92
N CYS A 73 3.71 -2.07 -5.04
CA CYS A 73 4.42 -2.55 -3.88
C CYS A 73 4.47 -4.09 -3.86
N ASN A 74 5.60 -4.64 -3.44
CA ASN A 74 5.71 -6.03 -3.02
C ASN A 74 4.99 -6.19 -1.68
N VAL A 75 3.95 -7.01 -1.64
CA VAL A 75 3.16 -7.30 -0.45
C VAL A 75 3.34 -8.76 -0.08
N MET A 76 3.76 -9.01 1.15
CA MET A 76 3.89 -10.34 1.71
C MET A 76 2.66 -10.68 2.53
N MET A 77 2.02 -11.82 2.26
CA MET A 77 0.81 -12.27 2.96
C MET A 77 1.01 -13.65 3.58
N MET A 78 0.37 -13.89 4.73
CA MET A 78 0.23 -15.23 5.31
C MET A 78 -1.06 -15.88 4.80
N LYS A 79 -1.00 -17.18 4.51
CA LYS A 79 -2.19 -18.00 4.20
C LYS A 79 -2.74 -18.61 5.48
#